data_AF-A0A1E4F3K1-F1
#
_entry.id   AF-A0A1E4F3K1-F1
#
_cell.length_a   1.000
_cell.length_b   1.000
_cell.length_c   1.000
_cell.angle_alpha   90.00
_cell.angle_beta   90.00
_cell.angle_gamma   90.00
#
_symmetry.space_group_name_H-M   'P 1'
#
loop_
_entity.id
_entity.type
_entity.pdbx_description
1 polymer ?
#
loop_
_entity_poly.entity_id
_entity_poly.type
_entity_poly.pdbx_seq_one_letter_code
_entity_poly.pdbx_strand_id
1 'polypeptide(L)'
;MVDRRTILAGMAALPLAGIAGPSFVSAQETAMPDTIATSAGDLVIHPVDHASLVLEWDGKAIYVDPVGGAALYENLPPPSAILITHGHGDHFDLPTLEAIAGDVPLLTNGEVFDKLPEALKANATALANGEDGTIIDIPLRAIAAHNTSEDRMNYHPVGVGNGYIISFGDTEVYIAGDTEPTDDMLALSGIAVAFLPMNLPYTMTPEQAVEAINTFRPAVVYPYHYGDSDLSPLETDLDEGIGLRPSLRLGMRRDGHFLAPSASSVGIEGRSRQGKKKARRSVRRASERDRRACRANAASSEIESPLKNGEPRLTGYPVTPPVRKLNRTQEICDTDRQRSLPRCVN
;
A
#
# COMPACT_ATOMS: atom_id res chain seq x y z
N MET A 1 72.35 -67.93 -27.72
CA MET A 1 73.21 -67.40 -26.65
C MET A 1 72.40 -66.33 -25.93
N VAL A 2 71.98 -66.60 -24.68
CA VAL A 2 71.50 -65.63 -23.65
C VAL A 2 70.18 -64.89 -23.98
N ASP A 3 69.24 -64.58 -23.09
CA ASP A 3 68.77 -65.07 -21.79
C ASP A 3 67.41 -64.39 -21.51
N ARG A 4 66.70 -64.89 -20.51
CA ARG A 4 65.44 -64.44 -19.92
C ARG A 4 65.51 -63.00 -19.39
N ARG A 5 64.33 -62.34 -19.26
CA ARG A 5 63.67 -61.89 -18.00
C ARG A 5 62.96 -60.51 -18.09
N THR A 6 61.67 -60.52 -17.71
CA THR A 6 60.91 -59.50 -16.92
C THR A 6 60.62 -58.16 -17.65
N ILE A 7 59.40 -57.61 -17.71
CA ILE A 7 58.64 -57.01 -16.59
C ILE A 7 57.15 -56.85 -16.99
N LEU A 8 56.27 -57.23 -16.05
CA LEU A 8 54.85 -56.88 -15.95
C LEU A 8 54.71 -55.37 -15.67
N ALA A 9 53.83 -54.67 -16.39
CA ALA A 9 53.15 -53.48 -15.87
C ALA A 9 51.78 -53.37 -16.56
N GLY A 10 50.73 -53.71 -15.81
CA GLY A 10 49.34 -53.54 -16.24
C GLY A 10 48.90 -52.09 -16.16
N MET A 11 48.18 -51.62 -17.17
CA MET A 11 47.38 -50.40 -17.11
C MET A 11 45.91 -50.81 -17.07
N ALA A 12 45.33 -50.78 -15.87
CA ALA A 12 43.89 -50.87 -15.68
C ALA A 12 43.26 -49.53 -16.08
N ALA A 13 42.35 -49.57 -17.06
CA ALA A 13 41.50 -48.45 -17.40
C ALA A 13 40.44 -48.26 -16.30
N LEU A 14 40.46 -47.11 -15.64
CA LEU A 14 39.42 -46.66 -14.70
C LEU A 14 38.31 -45.95 -15.49
N PRO A 15 37.03 -46.30 -15.29
CA PRO A 15 35.92 -45.52 -15.85
C PRO A 15 35.75 -44.23 -15.04
N LEU A 16 35.73 -43.08 -15.73
CA LEU A 16 35.32 -41.80 -15.15
C LEU A 16 33.83 -41.89 -14.83
N ALA A 17 33.49 -42.20 -13.57
CA ALA A 17 32.15 -42.00 -13.05
C ALA A 17 31.91 -40.49 -12.92
N GLY A 18 31.04 -39.93 -13.76
CA GLY A 18 30.57 -38.56 -13.65
C GLY A 18 29.85 -38.37 -12.32
N ILE A 19 30.43 -37.58 -11.43
CA ILE A 19 29.79 -37.15 -10.18
C ILE A 19 28.75 -36.10 -10.58
N ALA A 20 27.49 -36.52 -10.73
CA ALA A 20 26.36 -35.62 -10.65
C ALA A 20 26.31 -35.09 -9.21
N GLY A 21 26.84 -33.89 -9.00
CA GLY A 21 26.67 -33.19 -7.73
C GLY A 21 25.19 -32.93 -7.48
N PRO A 22 24.72 -32.97 -6.23
CA PRO A 22 23.34 -32.60 -5.93
C PRO A 22 23.13 -31.14 -6.33
N SER A 23 22.27 -30.91 -7.31
CA SER A 23 21.69 -29.59 -7.55
C SER A 23 20.88 -29.23 -6.31
N PHE A 24 21.44 -28.35 -5.47
CA PHE A 24 20.68 -27.74 -4.40
C PHE A 24 19.65 -26.81 -5.04
N VAL A 25 18.43 -27.31 -5.22
CA VAL A 25 17.26 -26.46 -5.42
C VAL A 25 17.09 -25.71 -4.11
N SER A 26 17.39 -24.41 -4.12
CA SER A 26 17.07 -23.53 -3.01
C SER A 26 15.54 -23.41 -3.01
N ALA A 27 14.87 -24.12 -2.12
CA ALA A 27 13.45 -23.89 -1.87
C ALA A 27 13.34 -22.48 -1.30
N GLN A 28 12.80 -21.57 -2.10
CA GLN A 28 12.40 -20.25 -1.64
C GLN A 28 11.31 -20.49 -0.58
N GLU A 29 11.64 -20.25 0.68
CA GLU A 29 10.70 -20.36 1.79
C GLU A 29 9.64 -19.29 1.56
N THR A 30 8.50 -19.67 1.00
CA THR A 30 7.31 -18.83 0.86
C THR A 30 6.73 -18.62 2.25
N ALA A 31 6.42 -17.36 2.58
CA ALA A 31 5.83 -17.02 3.86
C ALA A 31 4.46 -17.66 3.90
N MET A 32 4.15 -18.33 5.02
CA MET A 32 2.90 -19.08 5.13
C MET A 32 1.71 -18.13 5.02
N PRO A 33 0.61 -18.58 4.39
CA PRO A 33 -0.60 -17.78 4.34
C PRO A 33 -1.14 -17.51 5.76
N ASP A 34 -1.69 -16.33 5.98
CA ASP A 34 -2.49 -16.01 7.17
C ASP A 34 -3.98 -15.94 6.79
N THR A 35 -4.86 -16.17 7.75
CA THR A 35 -6.30 -16.23 7.53
C THR A 35 -7.04 -15.29 8.46
N ILE A 36 -7.90 -14.46 7.87
CA ILE A 36 -8.78 -13.52 8.56
C ILE A 36 -10.22 -13.96 8.31
N ALA A 37 -10.94 -14.28 9.39
CA ALA A 37 -12.36 -14.63 9.30
C ALA A 37 -13.19 -13.38 8.97
N THR A 38 -14.08 -13.50 7.98
CA THR A 38 -15.07 -12.46 7.62
C THR A 38 -16.49 -13.01 7.78
N SER A 39 -17.51 -12.15 7.70
CA SER A 39 -18.92 -12.59 7.74
C SER A 39 -19.34 -13.51 6.58
N ALA A 40 -18.57 -13.54 5.49
CA ALA A 40 -18.95 -14.20 4.23
C ALA A 40 -17.86 -15.16 3.70
N GLY A 41 -16.99 -15.66 4.59
CA GLY A 41 -15.94 -16.61 4.26
C GLY A 41 -14.59 -16.18 4.81
N ASP A 42 -13.61 -17.07 4.75
CA ASP A 42 -12.26 -16.74 5.18
C ASP A 42 -11.54 -15.95 4.08
N LEU A 43 -10.89 -14.84 4.47
CA LEU A 43 -9.93 -14.13 3.66
C LEU A 43 -8.54 -14.71 3.94
N VAL A 44 -7.93 -15.33 2.93
CA VAL A 44 -6.57 -15.87 3.02
C VAL A 44 -5.60 -14.90 2.36
N ILE A 45 -4.60 -14.48 3.12
CA ILE A 45 -3.55 -13.55 2.68
C ILE A 45 -2.31 -14.38 2.38
N HIS A 46 -1.84 -14.34 1.14
CA HIS A 46 -0.61 -14.99 0.70
C HIS A 46 0.46 -13.91 0.46
N PRO A 47 1.43 -13.77 1.37
CA PRO A 47 2.61 -12.94 1.14
C PRO A 47 3.40 -13.43 -0.07
N VAL A 48 3.87 -12.51 -0.93
CA VAL A 48 4.76 -12.89 -2.04
C VAL A 48 6.14 -12.30 -1.88
N ASP A 49 6.30 -10.99 -2.05
CA ASP A 49 7.58 -10.30 -1.88
C ASP A 49 7.33 -8.80 -1.72
N HIS A 50 8.14 -8.11 -0.91
CA HIS A 50 8.10 -6.65 -0.76
C HIS A 50 6.70 -6.08 -0.43
N ALA A 51 5.96 -5.59 -1.44
CA ALA A 51 4.56 -5.16 -1.34
C ALA A 51 3.55 -6.08 -2.06
N SER A 52 4.05 -7.06 -2.83
CA SER A 52 3.26 -8.06 -3.54
C SER A 52 2.61 -9.05 -2.58
N LEU A 53 1.30 -9.21 -2.71
CA LEU A 53 0.51 -10.17 -1.95
C LEU A 53 -0.70 -10.63 -2.77
N VAL A 54 -1.23 -11.81 -2.43
CA VAL A 54 -2.47 -12.33 -3.01
C VAL A 54 -3.54 -12.42 -1.92
N LEU A 55 -4.70 -11.83 -2.19
CA LEU A 55 -5.89 -11.91 -1.35
C LEU A 55 -6.84 -12.93 -1.96
N GLU A 56 -7.00 -14.07 -1.31
CA GLU A 56 -7.93 -15.12 -1.70
C GLU A 56 -9.18 -15.07 -0.83
N TRP A 57 -10.36 -14.93 -1.46
CA TRP A 57 -11.64 -14.88 -0.78
C TRP A 57 -12.75 -15.37 -1.72
N ASP A 58 -13.65 -16.22 -1.21
CA ASP A 58 -14.75 -16.81 -1.99
C ASP A 58 -14.30 -17.47 -3.31
N GLY A 59 -13.15 -18.16 -3.28
CA GLY A 59 -12.55 -18.82 -4.45
C GLY A 59 -12.00 -17.87 -5.53
N LYS A 60 -11.96 -16.56 -5.26
CA LYS A 60 -11.36 -15.54 -6.10
C LYS A 60 -10.01 -15.11 -5.52
N ALA A 61 -9.03 -14.82 -6.38
CA ALA A 61 -7.72 -14.33 -5.98
C ALA A 61 -7.43 -12.95 -6.59
N ILE A 62 -7.26 -11.93 -5.74
CA ILE A 62 -6.83 -10.59 -6.13
C ILE A 62 -5.33 -10.50 -5.91
N TYR A 63 -4.59 -10.27 -6.99
CA TYR A 63 -3.14 -10.07 -6.94
C TYR A 63 -2.89 -8.57 -6.77
N VAL A 64 -2.15 -8.20 -5.75
CA VAL A 64 -1.85 -6.80 -5.44
C VAL A 64 -0.38 -6.55 -5.74
N ASP A 65 -0.11 -5.55 -6.59
CA ASP A 65 1.22 -5.12 -6.99
C ASP A 65 2.16 -6.27 -7.37
N PRO A 66 1.77 -7.20 -8.26
CA PRO A 66 2.59 -8.38 -8.55
C PRO A 66 3.86 -8.00 -9.33
N VAL A 67 5.02 -8.25 -8.73
CA VAL A 67 6.34 -8.09 -9.35
C VAL A 67 7.21 -9.34 -9.22
N GLY A 68 8.36 -9.37 -9.89
CA GLY A 68 9.41 -10.38 -9.67
C GLY A 68 9.32 -11.65 -10.52
N GLY A 69 8.41 -11.68 -11.49
CA GLY A 69 8.26 -12.72 -12.49
C GLY A 69 7.26 -13.82 -12.10
N ALA A 70 6.72 -14.50 -13.11
CA ALA A 70 5.69 -15.54 -12.94
C ALA A 70 6.07 -16.67 -11.98
N ALA A 71 7.37 -16.99 -11.86
CA ALA A 71 7.86 -18.07 -11.00
C ALA A 71 7.46 -17.88 -9.51
N LEU A 72 7.34 -16.64 -9.04
CA LEU A 72 6.90 -16.35 -7.66
C LEU A 72 5.42 -16.69 -7.42
N TYR A 73 4.64 -16.85 -8.49
CA TYR A 73 3.19 -17.02 -8.44
C TYR A 73 2.71 -18.41 -8.88
N GLU A 74 3.62 -19.31 -9.31
CA GLU A 74 3.25 -20.63 -9.87
C GLU A 74 2.46 -21.53 -8.91
N ASN A 75 2.66 -21.37 -7.59
CA ASN A 75 2.02 -22.18 -6.56
C ASN A 75 0.88 -21.45 -5.82
N LEU A 76 0.46 -20.29 -6.34
CA LEU A 76 -0.65 -19.52 -5.79
C LEU A 76 -1.94 -19.79 -6.61
N PRO A 77 -3.12 -19.50 -6.04
CA PRO A 77 -4.36 -19.59 -6.80
C PRO A 77 -4.29 -18.73 -8.08
N PRO A 78 -4.83 -19.18 -9.23
CA PRO A 78 -4.83 -18.39 -10.44
C PRO A 78 -5.47 -17.00 -10.21
N PRO A 79 -4.92 -15.92 -10.77
CA PRO A 79 -5.49 -14.60 -10.57
C PRO A 79 -6.92 -14.55 -11.11
N SER A 80 -7.80 -13.91 -10.33
CA SER A 80 -9.15 -13.52 -10.75
C SER A 80 -9.21 -12.03 -11.10
N ALA A 81 -8.31 -11.23 -10.53
CA ALA A 81 -8.09 -9.83 -10.85
C ALA A 81 -6.70 -9.39 -10.40
N ILE A 82 -6.22 -8.28 -10.92
CA ILE A 82 -4.99 -7.62 -10.51
C ILE A 82 -5.29 -6.19 -10.08
N LEU A 83 -4.71 -5.78 -8.95
CA LEU A 83 -4.81 -4.44 -8.39
C LEU A 83 -3.42 -3.80 -8.35
N ILE A 84 -3.27 -2.62 -8.93
CA ILE A 84 -2.01 -1.87 -8.93
C ILE A 84 -2.20 -0.53 -8.19
N THR A 85 -1.30 -0.25 -7.24
CA THR A 85 -1.30 0.98 -6.43
C THR A 85 -0.72 2.17 -7.17
N HIS A 86 0.43 2.00 -7.84
CA HIS A 86 1.11 3.06 -8.57
C HIS A 86 2.17 2.53 -9.58
N GLY A 87 2.79 3.43 -10.33
CA GLY A 87 3.59 3.11 -11.51
C GLY A 87 5.09 2.88 -11.30
N HIS A 88 5.57 2.69 -10.07
CA HIS A 88 6.97 2.34 -9.82
C HIS A 88 7.24 0.85 -10.05
N GLY A 89 8.47 0.51 -10.47
CA GLY A 89 8.81 -0.84 -10.95
C GLY A 89 8.75 -1.95 -9.89
N ASP A 90 8.77 -1.60 -8.61
CA ASP A 90 8.59 -2.51 -7.48
C ASP A 90 7.12 -2.73 -7.08
N HIS A 91 6.18 -2.11 -7.82
CA HIS A 91 4.73 -2.34 -7.72
C HIS A 91 4.07 -2.63 -9.08
N PHE A 92 4.66 -2.12 -10.16
CA PHE A 92 4.18 -2.22 -11.53
C PHE A 92 5.28 -2.80 -12.42
N ASP A 93 5.22 -4.11 -12.64
CA ASP A 93 6.19 -4.87 -13.43
C ASP A 93 5.51 -5.49 -14.66
N LEU A 94 5.61 -4.80 -15.80
CA LEU A 94 4.97 -5.22 -17.07
C LEU A 94 5.30 -6.67 -17.47
N PRO A 95 6.57 -7.12 -17.48
CA PRO A 95 6.90 -8.53 -17.71
C PRO A 95 6.15 -9.52 -16.82
N THR A 96 5.96 -9.20 -15.54
CA THR A 96 5.18 -10.05 -14.62
C THR A 96 3.72 -10.05 -15.01
N LEU A 97 3.14 -8.87 -15.26
CA LEU A 97 1.74 -8.73 -15.67
C LEU A 97 1.44 -9.48 -16.97
N GLU A 98 2.28 -9.34 -18.00
CA GLU A 98 2.13 -10.05 -19.27
C GLU A 98 2.18 -11.58 -19.10
N ALA A 99 2.91 -12.06 -18.10
CA ALA A 99 3.06 -13.49 -17.84
C ALA A 99 1.90 -14.10 -17.02
N ILE A 100 1.27 -13.32 -16.13
CA ILE A 100 0.28 -13.87 -15.17
C ILE A 100 -1.15 -13.38 -15.39
N ALA A 101 -1.36 -12.21 -16.00
CA ALA A 101 -2.69 -11.59 -16.05
C ALA A 101 -3.70 -12.38 -16.90
N GLY A 102 -3.28 -12.89 -18.06
CA GLY A 102 -4.23 -13.43 -19.03
C GLY A 102 -5.29 -12.38 -19.38
N ASP A 103 -6.58 -12.76 -19.27
CA ASP A 103 -7.73 -11.90 -19.57
C ASP A 103 -8.45 -11.36 -18.32
N VAL A 104 -7.82 -11.44 -17.15
CA VAL A 104 -8.45 -10.99 -15.89
C VAL A 104 -8.55 -9.45 -15.86
N PRO A 105 -9.53 -8.87 -15.15
CA PRO A 105 -9.61 -7.44 -14.98
C PRO A 105 -8.42 -6.89 -14.19
N LEU A 106 -7.91 -5.73 -14.64
CA LEU A 106 -6.91 -4.93 -13.93
C LEU A 106 -7.58 -3.67 -13.36
N LEU A 107 -7.35 -3.38 -12.09
CA LEU A 107 -7.71 -2.09 -11.49
C LEU A 107 -6.45 -1.33 -11.12
N THR A 108 -6.35 -0.07 -11.54
CA THR A 108 -5.13 0.72 -11.49
C THR A 108 -5.42 2.18 -11.16
N ASN A 109 -4.38 3.01 -11.00
CA ASN A 109 -4.51 4.47 -11.08
C ASN A 109 -4.44 4.95 -12.55
N GLY A 110 -4.71 6.24 -12.79
CA GLY A 110 -4.65 6.81 -14.14
C GLY A 110 -3.27 6.70 -14.80
N GLU A 111 -2.18 6.89 -14.04
CA GLU A 111 -0.82 6.83 -14.59
C GLU A 111 -0.45 5.43 -15.09
N VAL A 112 -0.74 4.38 -14.30
CA VAL A 112 -0.48 2.99 -14.71
C VAL A 112 -1.36 2.65 -15.91
N PHE A 113 -2.64 3.01 -15.88
CA PHE A 113 -3.55 2.78 -17.00
C PHE A 113 -3.02 3.34 -18.33
N ASP A 114 -2.38 4.51 -18.29
CA ASP A 114 -1.76 5.12 -19.48
C ASP A 114 -0.47 4.46 -19.94
N LYS A 115 0.22 3.76 -19.03
CA LYS A 115 1.44 2.99 -19.34
C LYS A 115 1.15 1.56 -19.81
N LEU A 116 -0.06 1.04 -19.63
CA LEU A 116 -0.41 -0.32 -20.03
C LEU A 116 -0.39 -0.50 -21.55
N PRO A 117 0.16 -1.62 -22.07
CA PRO A 117 0.01 -1.99 -23.47
C PRO A 117 -1.47 -2.30 -23.78
N GLU A 118 -1.87 -2.09 -25.03
CA GLU A 118 -3.26 -2.27 -25.51
C GLU A 118 -3.92 -3.57 -25.02
N ALA A 119 -3.19 -4.68 -25.04
CA ALA A 119 -3.70 -5.99 -24.64
C ALA A 119 -4.13 -6.03 -23.16
N LEU A 120 -3.31 -5.50 -22.25
CA LEU A 120 -3.66 -5.41 -20.82
C LEU A 120 -4.66 -4.28 -20.56
N LYS A 121 -4.50 -3.15 -21.26
CA LYS A 121 -5.35 -1.97 -21.12
C LYS A 121 -6.81 -2.27 -21.48
N ALA A 122 -7.06 -3.18 -22.42
CA ALA A 122 -8.40 -3.61 -22.82
C ALA A 122 -9.23 -4.21 -21.65
N ASN A 123 -8.56 -4.79 -20.66
CA ASN A 123 -9.19 -5.35 -19.46
C ASN A 123 -8.96 -4.48 -18.21
N ALA A 124 -8.40 -3.28 -18.37
CA ALA A 124 -8.05 -2.42 -17.25
C ALA A 124 -9.10 -1.34 -17.00
N THR A 125 -9.21 -0.90 -15.76
CA THR A 125 -9.94 0.30 -15.34
C THR A 125 -9.02 1.14 -14.45
N ALA A 126 -9.16 2.46 -14.56
CA ALA A 126 -8.47 3.41 -13.68
C ALA A 126 -9.46 3.96 -12.65
N LEU A 127 -9.02 4.08 -11.40
CA LEU A 127 -9.75 4.73 -10.32
C LEU A 127 -8.93 5.91 -9.80
N ALA A 128 -9.55 7.08 -9.66
CA ALA A 128 -8.90 8.25 -9.08
C ALA A 128 -8.94 8.22 -7.54
N ASN A 129 -8.05 8.98 -6.89
CA ASN A 129 -8.12 9.15 -5.42
C ASN A 129 -9.51 9.64 -5.00
N GLY A 130 -10.10 8.97 -4.00
CA GLY A 130 -11.41 9.30 -3.44
C GLY A 130 -12.60 8.68 -4.17
N GLU A 131 -12.38 7.98 -5.28
CA GLU A 131 -13.45 7.27 -5.99
C GLU A 131 -13.74 5.88 -5.38
N ASP A 132 -15.01 5.52 -5.41
CA ASP A 132 -15.49 4.17 -5.10
C ASP A 132 -15.58 3.34 -6.38
N GLY A 133 -15.35 2.03 -6.25
CA GLY A 133 -15.40 1.09 -7.36
C GLY A 133 -15.61 -0.35 -6.91
N THR A 134 -15.43 -1.27 -7.85
CA THR A 134 -15.40 -2.70 -7.56
C THR A 134 -14.26 -3.36 -8.32
N ILE A 135 -13.73 -4.44 -7.75
CA ILE A 135 -12.87 -5.40 -8.44
C ILE A 135 -13.55 -6.76 -8.34
N ILE A 136 -13.90 -7.40 -9.46
CA ILE A 136 -14.62 -8.70 -9.48
C ILE A 136 -15.83 -8.77 -8.52
N ASP A 137 -16.64 -7.71 -8.55
CA ASP A 137 -17.82 -7.47 -7.69
C ASP A 137 -17.54 -7.26 -6.19
N ILE A 138 -16.27 -7.14 -5.81
CA ILE A 138 -15.85 -6.82 -4.45
C ILE A 138 -15.73 -5.29 -4.33
N PRO A 139 -16.50 -4.64 -3.44
CA PRO A 139 -16.43 -3.19 -3.26
C PRO A 139 -15.06 -2.73 -2.78
N LEU A 140 -14.65 -1.57 -3.26
CA LEU A 140 -13.45 -0.90 -2.78
C LEU A 140 -13.55 0.62 -2.94
N ARG A 141 -12.64 1.32 -2.28
CA ARG A 141 -12.42 2.77 -2.43
C ARG A 141 -10.94 3.04 -2.62
N ALA A 142 -10.60 3.87 -3.61
CA ALA A 142 -9.25 4.42 -3.74
C ALA A 142 -9.08 5.60 -2.77
N ILE A 143 -7.96 5.64 -2.08
CA ILE A 143 -7.57 6.75 -1.21
C ILE A 143 -6.19 7.28 -1.61
N ALA A 144 -5.89 8.53 -1.30
CA ALA A 144 -4.63 9.14 -1.69
C ALA A 144 -3.44 8.50 -0.97
N ALA A 145 -2.43 8.07 -1.75
CA ALA A 145 -1.14 7.59 -1.27
C ALA A 145 -0.03 8.48 -1.85
N HIS A 146 0.66 9.21 -0.97
CA HIS A 146 1.70 10.16 -1.38
C HIS A 146 2.65 10.49 -0.23
N ASN A 147 3.80 11.09 -0.55
CA ASN A 147 4.69 11.67 0.44
C ASN A 147 4.11 12.97 1.01
N THR A 148 4.37 13.26 2.27
CA THR A 148 3.97 14.50 2.96
C THR A 148 5.19 15.38 3.26
N SER A 149 6.39 14.80 3.28
CA SER A 149 7.65 15.53 3.42
C SER A 149 8.02 16.25 2.11
N GLU A 150 8.29 17.57 2.17
CA GLU A 150 8.58 18.39 0.99
C GLU A 150 9.76 17.87 0.15
N ASP A 151 10.80 17.35 0.81
CA ASP A 151 12.02 16.82 0.17
C ASP A 151 11.83 15.43 -0.45
N ARG A 152 10.68 14.78 -0.22
CA ARG A 152 10.34 13.44 -0.71
C ARG A 152 9.18 13.43 -1.70
N MET A 153 8.54 14.58 -1.94
CA MET A 153 7.38 14.70 -2.83
C MET A 153 7.66 14.25 -4.27
N ASN A 154 8.93 14.19 -4.66
CA ASN A 154 9.37 13.67 -5.96
C ASN A 154 9.29 12.14 -6.08
N TYR A 155 9.17 11.40 -4.97
CA TYR A 155 8.97 9.94 -5.01
C TYR A 155 7.50 9.64 -5.30
N HIS A 156 6.58 10.03 -4.40
CA HIS A 156 5.15 9.81 -4.57
C HIS A 156 4.40 11.14 -4.48
N PRO A 157 4.18 11.85 -5.59
CA PRO A 157 3.45 13.11 -5.61
C PRO A 157 1.94 12.91 -5.42
N VAL A 158 1.28 13.96 -4.92
CA VAL A 158 -0.19 13.99 -4.74
C VAL A 158 -0.92 13.69 -6.05
N GLY A 159 -1.94 12.82 -5.97
CA GLY A 159 -2.80 12.46 -7.11
C GLY A 159 -2.25 11.34 -7.99
N VAL A 160 -1.09 10.79 -7.68
CA VAL A 160 -0.51 9.66 -8.41
C VAL A 160 -0.79 8.34 -7.69
N GLY A 161 -0.35 8.14 -6.45
CA GLY A 161 -0.53 6.86 -5.76
C GLY A 161 -1.96 6.63 -5.28
N ASN A 162 -2.43 5.38 -5.41
CA ASN A 162 -3.63 4.90 -4.74
C ASN A 162 -3.25 3.96 -3.59
N GLY A 163 -3.78 4.25 -2.40
CA GLY A 163 -4.12 3.20 -1.44
C GLY A 163 -5.53 2.68 -1.73
N TYR A 164 -5.86 1.48 -1.27
CA TYR A 164 -7.17 0.88 -1.46
C TYR A 164 -7.74 0.35 -0.15
N ILE A 165 -9.03 0.59 0.06
CA ILE A 165 -9.81 -0.07 1.10
C ILE A 165 -10.75 -1.04 0.39
N ILE A 166 -10.62 -2.33 0.68
CA ILE A 166 -11.35 -3.41 0.00
C ILE A 166 -12.25 -4.10 1.02
N SER A 167 -13.52 -4.27 0.68
CA SER A 167 -14.55 -4.80 1.58
C SER A 167 -14.81 -6.29 1.33
N PHE A 168 -14.34 -7.15 2.22
CA PHE A 168 -14.61 -8.59 2.20
C PHE A 168 -15.69 -8.93 3.23
N GLY A 169 -16.96 -8.91 2.81
CA GLY A 169 -18.08 -9.03 3.74
C GLY A 169 -18.15 -7.83 4.69
N ASP A 170 -17.97 -8.08 5.99
CA ASP A 170 -17.90 -7.07 7.06
C ASP A 170 -16.46 -6.61 7.39
N THR A 171 -15.47 -7.12 6.65
CA THR A 171 -14.05 -6.91 6.93
C THR A 171 -13.45 -5.93 5.93
N GLU A 172 -13.06 -4.75 6.42
CA GLU A 172 -12.36 -3.71 5.63
C GLU A 172 -10.85 -3.92 5.69
N VAL A 173 -10.22 -4.10 4.53
CA VAL A 173 -8.78 -4.28 4.37
C VAL A 173 -8.18 -3.06 3.69
N TYR A 174 -7.24 -2.40 4.34
CA TYR A 174 -6.50 -1.26 3.81
C TYR A 174 -5.12 -1.67 3.30
N ILE A 175 -4.85 -1.39 2.03
CA ILE A 175 -3.54 -1.51 1.38
C ILE A 175 -3.05 -0.11 1.06
N ALA A 176 -1.96 0.31 1.68
CA ALA A 176 -1.56 1.72 1.61
C ALA A 176 -0.85 2.13 0.32
N GLY A 177 -0.34 1.19 -0.48
CA GLY A 177 0.67 1.50 -1.49
C GLY A 177 1.92 2.08 -0.83
N ASP A 178 2.60 2.96 -1.56
CA ASP A 178 3.73 3.74 -1.06
C ASP A 178 3.29 5.14 -0.66
N THR A 179 3.45 5.46 0.64
CA THR A 179 2.91 6.70 1.20
C THR A 179 3.61 7.06 2.51
N GLU A 180 3.55 8.34 2.88
CA GLU A 180 3.70 8.80 4.27
C GLU A 180 2.31 8.91 4.93
N PRO A 181 2.21 9.23 6.25
CA PRO A 181 0.93 9.41 6.92
C PRO A 181 0.17 10.63 6.39
N THR A 182 -0.71 10.42 5.41
CA THR A 182 -1.59 11.45 4.83
C THR A 182 -2.79 11.73 5.73
N ASP A 183 -3.40 12.91 5.61
CA ASP A 183 -4.63 13.24 6.35
C ASP A 183 -5.75 12.23 6.05
N ASP A 184 -5.86 11.77 4.81
CA ASP A 184 -6.83 10.75 4.38
C ASP A 184 -6.61 9.41 5.10
N MET A 185 -5.36 8.98 5.26
CA MET A 185 -5.01 7.77 6.02
C MET A 185 -5.32 7.93 7.51
N LEU A 186 -4.96 9.08 8.10
CA LEU A 186 -5.19 9.34 9.52
C LEU A 186 -6.67 9.49 9.87
N ALA A 187 -7.51 9.83 8.88
CA ALA A 187 -8.96 9.93 9.01
C ALA A 187 -9.68 8.58 8.88
N LEU A 188 -8.97 7.48 8.57
CA LEU A 188 -9.58 6.15 8.45
C LEU A 188 -10.19 5.68 9.78
N SER A 189 -11.21 4.83 9.68
CA SER A 189 -11.83 4.18 10.83
C SER A 189 -12.47 2.87 10.40
N GLY A 190 -12.63 1.93 11.33
CA GLY A 190 -13.28 0.64 11.07
C GLY A 190 -12.42 -0.33 10.23
N ILE A 191 -11.13 -0.07 10.07
CA ILE A 191 -10.22 -0.94 9.32
C ILE A 191 -9.92 -2.20 10.15
N ALA A 192 -10.17 -3.37 9.59
CA ALA A 192 -9.85 -4.64 10.25
C ALA A 192 -8.38 -5.02 10.04
N VAL A 193 -7.88 -4.84 8.81
CA VAL A 193 -6.51 -5.20 8.43
C VAL A 193 -5.87 -4.03 7.69
N ALA A 194 -4.63 -3.67 8.04
CA ALA A 194 -3.87 -2.64 7.34
C ALA A 194 -2.48 -3.15 6.92
N PHE A 195 -2.10 -2.89 5.67
CA PHE A 195 -0.75 -3.08 5.13
C PHE A 195 -0.08 -1.72 4.99
N LEU A 196 1.04 -1.50 5.68
CA LEU A 196 1.72 -0.19 5.70
C LEU A 196 3.19 -0.33 5.29
N PRO A 197 3.71 0.58 4.43
CA PRO A 197 5.09 0.57 3.97
C PRO A 197 6.00 1.23 5.01
N MET A 198 7.26 0.83 5.12
CA MET A 198 8.22 1.37 6.10
C MET A 198 9.66 1.43 5.54
N ASN A 199 9.83 1.90 4.30
CA ASN A 199 11.10 1.85 3.58
C ASN A 199 11.58 3.26 3.18
N LEU A 200 12.57 3.75 3.93
CA LEU A 200 13.16 5.05 3.65
C LEU A 200 14.15 5.00 2.48
N PRO A 201 14.25 6.09 1.68
CA PRO A 201 13.57 7.38 1.86
C PRO A 201 12.19 7.49 1.17
N TYR A 202 11.62 6.38 0.69
CA TYR A 202 10.50 6.39 -0.25
C TYR A 202 9.14 6.55 0.43
N THR A 203 8.98 5.96 1.62
CA THR A 203 7.71 5.93 2.35
C THR A 203 7.89 6.51 3.76
N MET A 204 7.47 5.79 4.81
CA MET A 204 7.49 6.28 6.20
C MET A 204 8.54 5.59 7.05
N THR A 205 8.95 6.22 8.15
CA THR A 205 9.71 5.53 9.21
C THR A 205 8.82 4.57 9.99
N PRO A 206 9.38 3.54 10.65
CA PRO A 206 8.63 2.71 11.60
C PRO A 206 7.91 3.52 12.69
N GLU A 207 8.49 4.61 13.17
CA GLU A 207 7.86 5.52 14.16
C GLU A 207 6.66 6.27 13.56
N GLN A 208 6.79 6.79 12.34
CA GLN A 208 5.67 7.39 11.62
C GLN A 208 4.54 6.38 11.40
N ALA A 209 4.88 5.12 11.11
CA ALA A 209 3.90 4.04 10.99
C ALA A 209 3.20 3.78 12.32
N VAL A 210 3.92 3.70 13.45
CA VAL A 210 3.32 3.56 14.80
C VAL A 210 2.36 4.70 15.09
N GLU A 211 2.73 5.95 14.81
CA GLU A 211 1.85 7.10 15.00
C GLU A 211 0.58 7.01 14.15
N ALA A 212 0.70 6.62 12.89
CA ALA A 212 -0.45 6.41 12.01
C ALA A 212 -1.36 5.29 12.52
N ILE A 213 -0.80 4.11 12.81
CA ILE A 213 -1.52 2.94 13.32
C ILE A 213 -2.28 3.27 14.60
N ASN A 214 -1.64 3.95 15.56
CA ASN A 214 -2.29 4.34 16.81
C ASN A 214 -3.37 5.41 16.61
N THR A 215 -3.33 6.15 15.50
CA THR A 215 -4.33 7.18 15.15
C THR A 215 -5.60 6.56 14.55
N PHE A 216 -5.50 5.81 13.45
CA PHE A 216 -6.68 5.25 12.78
C PHE A 216 -7.10 3.86 13.30
N ARG A 217 -6.26 3.24 14.14
CA ARG A 217 -6.55 2.05 14.96
C ARG A 217 -7.11 0.84 14.17
N PRO A 218 -6.35 0.27 13.23
CA PRO A 218 -6.74 -0.99 12.62
C PRO A 218 -6.73 -2.11 13.68
N ALA A 219 -7.54 -3.16 13.49
CA ALA A 219 -7.50 -4.31 14.40
C ALA A 219 -6.20 -5.11 14.26
N VAL A 220 -5.69 -5.25 13.02
CA VAL A 220 -4.46 -5.97 12.70
C VAL A 220 -3.62 -5.18 11.69
N VAL A 221 -2.30 -5.23 11.85
CA VAL A 221 -1.33 -4.59 10.95
C VAL A 221 -0.31 -5.59 10.41
N TYR A 222 -0.05 -5.49 9.11
CA TYR A 222 1.05 -6.14 8.41
C TYR A 222 2.05 -5.08 7.96
N PRO A 223 3.28 -5.10 8.49
CA PRO A 223 4.39 -4.38 7.88
C PRO A 223 4.73 -5.03 6.54
N TYR A 224 4.76 -4.23 5.48
CA TYR A 224 5.25 -4.63 4.16
C TYR A 224 6.20 -3.55 3.64
N HIS A 225 6.82 -3.73 2.46
CA HIS A 225 7.68 -2.72 1.84
C HIS A 225 8.57 -1.99 2.85
N TYR A 226 9.38 -2.76 3.57
CA TYR A 226 10.19 -2.22 4.67
C TYR A 226 11.69 -2.51 4.50
N GLY A 227 12.08 -3.27 3.47
CA GLY A 227 13.47 -3.59 3.19
C GLY A 227 14.22 -4.12 4.42
N ASP A 228 15.20 -3.34 4.87
CA ASP A 228 16.01 -3.62 6.06
C ASP A 228 15.68 -2.71 7.26
N SER A 229 14.55 -2.01 7.23
CA SER A 229 14.09 -1.15 8.33
C SER A 229 13.92 -1.91 9.64
N ASP A 230 14.28 -1.26 10.74
CA ASP A 230 14.11 -1.79 12.10
C ASP A 230 12.64 -1.66 12.54
N LEU A 231 11.94 -2.78 12.59
CA LEU A 231 10.52 -2.82 12.97
C LEU A 231 10.29 -2.89 14.49
N SER A 232 11.35 -2.84 15.32
CA SER A 232 11.20 -2.89 16.78
C SER A 232 10.24 -1.84 17.36
N PRO A 233 10.07 -0.62 16.80
CA PRO A 233 9.07 0.32 17.30
C PRO A 233 7.64 -0.22 17.24
N LEU A 234 7.30 -1.02 16.22
CA LEU A 234 5.97 -1.63 16.10
C LEU A 234 5.73 -2.69 17.17
N GLU A 235 6.78 -3.34 17.67
CA GLU A 235 6.65 -4.34 18.74
C GLU A 235 6.45 -3.68 20.11
N THR A 236 6.99 -2.47 20.32
CA THR A 236 7.01 -1.85 21.65
C THR A 236 5.98 -0.74 21.85
N ASP A 237 5.60 -0.04 20.78
CA ASP A 237 4.94 1.26 20.89
C ASP A 237 3.51 1.29 20.30
N LEU A 238 3.01 0.15 19.80
CA LEU A 238 1.60 0.01 19.41
C LEU A 238 0.67 0.00 20.64
N ASP A 239 -0.46 0.68 20.50
CA ASP A 239 -1.50 0.72 21.52
C ASP A 239 -2.13 -0.66 21.77
N GLU A 240 -2.58 -0.88 23.01
CA GLU A 240 -3.29 -2.10 23.37
C GLU A 240 -4.51 -2.35 22.46
N GLY A 241 -4.69 -3.60 22.04
CA GLY A 241 -5.79 -4.03 21.18
C GLY A 241 -5.48 -4.05 19.68
N ILE A 242 -4.31 -3.55 19.25
CA ILE A 242 -3.83 -3.64 17.87
C ILE A 242 -2.93 -4.88 17.73
N GLY A 243 -3.28 -5.79 16.82
CA GLY A 243 -2.50 -6.99 16.55
C GLY A 243 -1.41 -6.74 15.51
N LEU A 244 -0.15 -6.94 15.85
CA LEU A 244 0.94 -7.00 14.87
C LEU A 244 1.03 -8.41 14.28
N ARG A 245 1.06 -8.52 12.95
CA ARG A 245 1.30 -9.79 12.23
C ARG A 245 2.73 -9.87 11.72
N PRO A 246 3.23 -11.09 11.43
CA PRO A 246 4.55 -11.28 10.85
C PRO A 246 4.71 -10.40 9.62
N SER A 247 5.88 -9.76 9.52
CA SER A 247 6.21 -8.88 8.42
C SER A 247 6.33 -9.67 7.12
N LEU A 248 5.87 -9.08 6.01
CA LEU A 248 5.95 -9.66 4.68
C LEU A 248 7.40 -9.54 4.19
N ARG A 249 8.27 -10.51 4.55
CA ARG A 249 9.63 -10.63 3.99
C ARG A 249 9.75 -11.92 3.22
N LEU A 250 10.00 -11.83 1.92
CA LEU A 250 10.49 -12.97 1.16
C LEU A 250 11.82 -12.64 0.48
N GLY A 251 12.86 -13.41 0.79
CA GLY A 251 14.00 -13.58 -0.11
C GLY A 251 14.90 -12.39 -0.43
N MET A 252 15.76 -11.98 0.50
CA MET A 252 17.21 -12.00 0.28
C MET A 252 17.92 -12.11 1.63
N ARG A 253 18.12 -13.35 2.11
CA ARG A 253 19.18 -13.60 3.09
C ARG A 253 20.50 -13.56 2.33
N ARG A 254 21.18 -12.39 2.32
CA ARG A 254 22.63 -12.40 2.18
C ARG A 254 23.18 -13.01 3.48
N ASP A 255 23.99 -14.05 3.28
CA ASP A 255 24.88 -14.66 4.27
C ASP A 255 24.24 -15.81 5.07
N GLY A 256 24.58 -17.03 4.63
CA GLY A 256 24.13 -18.32 5.16
C GLY A 256 24.61 -18.65 6.58
N HIS A 257 24.29 -17.80 7.55
CA HIS A 257 24.46 -18.10 8.97
C HIS A 257 23.11 -18.25 9.68
N PHE A 258 22.91 -19.47 10.17
CA PHE A 258 21.79 -19.88 11.00
C PHE A 258 21.92 -19.22 12.38
N LEU A 259 21.09 -18.22 12.67
CA LEU A 259 20.79 -17.83 14.04
C LEU A 259 19.49 -18.53 14.43
N ALA A 260 19.62 -19.57 15.24
CA ALA A 260 18.48 -20.21 15.90
C ALA A 260 17.71 -19.17 16.74
N PRO A 261 16.37 -19.26 16.83
CA PRO A 261 15.62 -18.45 17.77
C PRO A 261 16.08 -18.80 19.18
N SER A 262 16.62 -17.82 19.92
CA SER A 262 16.95 -18.01 21.33
C SER A 262 15.64 -18.15 22.10
N ALA A 263 15.31 -19.38 22.50
CA ALA A 263 14.31 -19.64 23.51
C ALA A 263 14.75 -18.96 24.82
N SER A 264 14.03 -17.92 25.22
CA SER A 264 14.14 -17.33 26.57
C SER A 264 12.77 -16.82 27.00
N SER A 265 11.81 -17.73 27.09
CA SER A 265 10.61 -17.55 27.91
C SER A 265 10.75 -18.36 29.20
N VAL A 266 11.63 -17.90 30.11
CA VAL A 266 11.63 -18.34 31.51
C VAL A 266 11.99 -17.16 32.42
N GLY A 267 11.00 -16.70 33.18
CA GLY A 267 11.15 -16.13 34.52
C GLY A 267 11.65 -14.69 34.64
N ILE A 268 10.74 -13.73 34.84
CA ILE A 268 11.01 -12.56 35.69
C ILE A 268 9.81 -12.31 36.61
N GLU A 269 9.90 -12.86 37.82
CA GLU A 269 9.29 -12.26 39.00
C GLU A 269 9.95 -10.90 39.30
N GLY A 270 9.11 -9.90 39.58
CA GLY A 270 9.41 -8.80 40.49
C GLY A 270 10.53 -7.82 40.11
N ARG A 271 10.22 -6.78 39.34
CA ARG A 271 10.88 -5.46 39.49
C ARG A 271 9.90 -4.32 39.68
N SER A 272 10.31 -3.42 40.57
CA SER A 272 9.51 -2.52 41.38
C SER A 272 8.93 -1.31 40.64
N ARG A 273 7.77 -0.85 41.13
CA ARG A 273 6.92 0.25 40.64
C ARG A 273 7.52 1.68 40.68
N GLN A 274 8.84 1.85 40.78
CA GLN A 274 9.45 3.16 41.06
C GLN A 274 10.17 3.84 39.87
N GLY A 275 10.47 3.11 38.79
CA GLY A 275 11.06 3.68 37.57
C GLY A 275 10.05 4.38 36.64
N LYS A 276 8.82 3.85 36.52
CA LYS A 276 7.80 4.34 35.56
C LYS A 276 7.19 5.71 35.91
N LYS A 277 7.33 6.20 37.15
CA LYS A 277 6.78 7.51 37.58
C LYS A 277 7.65 8.71 37.22
N LYS A 278 8.97 8.53 37.00
CA LYS A 278 9.86 9.65 36.63
C LYS A 278 9.75 10.03 35.15
N ALA A 279 9.66 9.05 34.24
CA ALA A 279 9.47 9.29 32.80
C ALA A 279 8.11 9.94 32.48
N ARG A 280 7.02 9.54 33.16
CA ARG A 280 5.70 10.17 32.99
C ARG A 280 5.62 11.63 33.46
N ARG A 281 6.56 12.09 34.31
CA ARG A 281 6.56 13.46 34.87
C ARG A 281 7.38 14.44 34.03
N SER A 282 8.35 13.96 33.24
CA SER A 282 9.12 14.80 32.30
C SER A 282 8.31 15.11 31.04
N VAL A 283 7.62 14.14 30.46
CA VAL A 283 6.80 14.32 29.24
C VAL A 283 5.62 15.26 29.49
N ARG A 284 4.99 15.18 30.68
CA ARG A 284 3.87 16.07 31.06
C ARG A 284 4.30 17.53 31.30
N ARG A 285 5.58 17.78 31.60
CA ARG A 285 6.12 19.15 31.77
C ARG A 285 6.52 19.79 30.44
N ALA A 286 6.85 19.00 29.42
CA ALA A 286 7.09 19.49 28.08
C ALA A 286 5.78 19.99 27.44
N SER A 287 4.71 19.19 27.52
CA SER A 287 3.41 19.55 26.93
C SER A 287 2.69 20.74 27.59
N GLU A 288 2.97 21.05 28.86
CA GLU A 288 2.46 22.26 29.53
C GLU A 288 3.23 23.54 29.17
N ARG A 289 4.51 23.44 28.75
CA ARG A 289 5.27 24.60 28.25
C ARG A 289 4.82 25.01 26.85
N ASP A 290 4.55 24.04 25.97
CA ASP A 290 4.13 24.32 24.59
C ASP A 290 2.70 24.89 24.52
N ARG A 291 1.80 24.43 25.40
CA ARG A 291 0.44 25.01 25.52
C ARG A 291 0.43 26.45 26.04
N ARG A 292 1.45 26.87 26.80
CA ARG A 292 1.63 28.26 27.24
C ARG A 292 2.18 29.15 26.13
N ALA A 293 3.02 28.62 25.24
CA ALA A 293 3.54 29.35 24.09
C ALA A 293 2.44 29.64 23.05
N CYS A 294 1.55 28.68 22.78
CA CYS A 294 0.43 28.91 21.84
C CYS A 294 -0.61 29.93 22.35
N ARG A 295 -0.82 30.07 23.66
CA ARG A 295 -1.75 31.09 24.21
C ARG A 295 -1.18 32.51 24.22
N ALA A 296 0.13 32.69 24.07
CA ALA A 296 0.75 34.01 24.03
C ALA A 296 0.67 34.66 22.64
N ASN A 297 0.58 33.88 21.56
CA ASN A 297 0.51 34.38 20.18
C ASN A 297 -0.90 34.75 19.70
N ALA A 298 -1.95 34.41 20.45
CA ALA A 298 -3.34 34.74 20.08
C ALA A 298 -3.82 36.11 20.62
N ALA A 299 -2.96 36.88 21.29
CA ALA A 299 -3.33 38.14 21.95
C ALA A 299 -2.70 39.39 21.30
N SER A 300 -2.30 39.33 20.02
CA SER A 300 -1.71 40.48 19.32
C SER A 300 -2.15 40.54 17.86
N SER A 301 -3.42 40.87 17.64
CA SER A 301 -3.89 41.47 16.38
C SER A 301 -5.27 42.11 16.57
N GLU A 302 -5.32 43.20 17.33
CA GLU A 302 -6.40 44.19 17.20
C GLU A 302 -5.80 45.45 16.60
N ILE A 303 -6.17 45.74 15.34
CA ILE A 303 -5.93 47.02 14.67
C ILE A 303 -7.27 47.74 14.61
N GLU A 304 -7.32 48.93 15.22
CA GLU A 304 -8.42 49.91 15.17
C GLU A 304 -8.66 50.39 13.72
N SER A 305 -9.89 50.67 13.24
CA SER A 305 -10.64 51.94 13.41
C SER A 305 -11.65 52.10 12.22
N PRO A 306 -12.53 53.12 12.12
CA PRO A 306 -13.56 53.57 13.07
C PRO A 306 -14.98 53.81 12.45
N LEU A 307 -15.99 53.81 13.34
CA LEU A 307 -17.21 54.64 13.42
C LEU A 307 -18.29 54.68 12.31
N LYS A 308 -19.50 54.30 12.74
CA LYS A 308 -20.84 54.57 12.18
C LYS A 308 -21.33 55.99 12.47
N ASN A 309 -22.25 56.51 11.64
CA ASN A 309 -23.49 57.28 11.94
C ASN A 309 -24.14 57.71 10.59
N GLY A 310 -25.46 57.75 10.32
CA GLY A 310 -26.66 57.47 11.11
C GLY A 310 -27.94 57.41 10.23
N GLU A 311 -28.93 56.71 10.80
CA GLU A 311 -30.41 56.80 10.67
C GLU A 311 -31.19 56.58 9.34
N PRO A 312 -32.57 56.48 9.34
CA PRO A 312 -33.28 55.23 9.02
C PRO A 312 -34.45 55.47 8.03
N ARG A 313 -35.52 54.66 8.10
CA ARG A 313 -36.86 54.74 7.40
C ARG A 313 -36.90 54.06 6.02
N LEU A 314 -37.87 53.23 5.62
CA LEU A 314 -39.27 52.94 6.01
C LEU A 314 -39.69 51.54 5.46
N THR A 315 -40.65 50.88 6.14
CA THR A 315 -41.81 50.08 5.63
C THR A 315 -41.62 49.12 4.44
N GLY A 316 -42.16 47.90 4.37
CA GLY A 316 -43.19 47.21 5.13
C GLY A 316 -43.66 45.97 4.34
N TYR A 317 -44.02 44.93 5.11
CA TYR A 317 -44.86 43.76 4.83
C TYR A 317 -44.59 42.73 3.70
N PRO A 318 -44.95 41.44 3.93
CA PRO A 318 -44.48 40.28 3.19
C PRO A 318 -45.56 39.63 2.30
N VAL A 319 -45.19 38.85 1.28
CA VAL A 319 -46.05 37.76 0.77
C VAL A 319 -45.23 36.66 0.10
N THR A 320 -45.52 35.42 0.49
CA THR A 320 -45.12 34.13 -0.08
C THR A 320 -45.79 33.83 -1.44
N PRO A 321 -45.39 32.76 -2.16
CA PRO A 321 -45.43 32.67 -3.63
C PRO A 321 -46.70 31.99 -4.17
N PRO A 322 -46.80 31.82 -5.50
CA PRO A 322 -47.35 30.56 -6.00
C PRO A 322 -46.56 29.90 -7.13
N VAL A 323 -46.65 28.58 -7.07
CA VAL A 323 -46.32 27.53 -8.03
C VAL A 323 -47.06 27.71 -9.36
N ARG A 324 -46.41 27.43 -10.50
CA ARG A 324 -47.00 26.59 -11.57
C ARG A 324 -46.00 26.18 -12.66
N LYS A 325 -45.98 24.85 -12.89
CA LYS A 325 -45.39 24.15 -14.04
C LYS A 325 -46.03 24.60 -15.36
N LEU A 326 -45.24 24.61 -16.44
CA LEU A 326 -45.70 24.34 -17.80
C LEU A 326 -44.53 23.78 -18.64
N ASN A 327 -44.74 22.57 -19.16
CA ASN A 327 -43.96 21.96 -20.23
C ASN A 327 -44.24 22.67 -21.57
N ARG A 328 -43.22 22.89 -22.41
CA ARG A 328 -43.26 22.51 -23.83
C ARG A 328 -41.91 22.66 -24.54
N THR A 329 -41.57 21.58 -25.22
CA THR A 329 -40.72 21.36 -26.40
C THR A 329 -40.83 22.43 -27.50
N GLN A 330 -39.68 22.80 -28.11
CA GLN A 330 -39.31 22.72 -29.55
C GLN A 330 -38.11 23.66 -29.84
N GLU A 331 -37.00 23.12 -30.36
CA GLU A 331 -36.50 23.20 -31.76
C GLU A 331 -35.25 24.10 -31.87
N ILE A 332 -34.10 23.50 -32.18
CA ILE A 332 -33.43 23.48 -33.50
C ILE A 332 -32.96 24.87 -33.95
N CYS A 333 -31.64 25.06 -33.99
CA CYS A 333 -30.96 25.85 -35.02
C CYS A 333 -29.61 25.20 -35.33
N ASP A 334 -29.64 24.43 -36.41
CA ASP A 334 -28.51 23.98 -37.21
C ASP A 334 -28.04 25.17 -38.08
N THR A 335 -26.74 25.42 -38.18
CA THR A 335 -26.19 26.30 -39.22
C THR A 335 -25.05 25.59 -39.94
N ASP A 336 -25.41 24.99 -41.06
CA ASP A 336 -24.51 24.58 -42.13
C ASP A 336 -24.49 25.67 -43.21
N ARG A 337 -23.30 26.13 -43.63
CA ARG A 337 -23.02 26.43 -45.04
C ARG A 337 -21.54 26.58 -45.37
N GLN A 338 -21.03 25.51 -45.95
CA GLN A 338 -20.05 25.39 -47.05
C GLN A 338 -19.69 26.66 -47.87
N ARG A 339 -18.39 26.83 -48.22
CA ARG A 339 -17.83 26.64 -49.59
C ARG A 339 -16.32 27.00 -49.73
N SER A 340 -15.52 25.98 -50.04
CA SER A 340 -14.43 25.86 -51.05
C SER A 340 -13.62 27.09 -51.56
N LEU A 341 -12.29 27.10 -51.23
CA LEU A 341 -11.02 27.24 -52.02
C LEU A 341 -10.86 28.32 -53.15
N PRO A 342 -9.63 28.82 -53.51
CA PRO A 342 -8.33 28.10 -53.54
C PRO A 342 -6.99 28.87 -53.24
N ARG A 343 -5.92 28.06 -53.04
CA ARG A 343 -4.45 28.16 -53.37
C ARG A 343 -3.64 29.50 -53.36
N CYS A 344 -2.52 29.43 -52.60
CA CYS A 344 -1.10 29.83 -52.84
C CYS A 344 -0.66 31.27 -53.20
N VAL A 345 0.62 31.55 -52.83
CA VAL A 345 1.52 32.72 -53.04
C VAL A 345 1.52 33.65 -51.80
N ASN A 346 2.61 33.92 -51.07
CA ASN A 346 4.07 33.83 -51.23
C ASN A 346 4.72 33.37 -49.91
#